data_AF-A0A4R5LC17-F1
#
_entry.id   AF-A0A4R5LC17-F1
#
_cell.length_a   1.000
_cell.length_b   1.000
_cell.length_c   1.000
_cell.angle_alpha   90.00
_cell.angle_beta   90.00
_cell.angle_gamma   90.00
#
_symmetry.space_group_name_H-M   'P 1'
#
loop_
_entity.id
_entity.type
_entity.pdbx_description
1 polymer ?
#
loop_
_entity_poly.entity_id
_entity_poly.type
_entity_poly.pdbx_seq_one_letter_code
_entity_poly.pdbx_strand_id
1 'polypeptide(L)'
;MAVYSWAPGAAGDFASAANWLVNGAPATQPPGPNDFASIDGVGVVVTGAGTVQRLKFYGTANVSGLLTATYGVQANQELTLDQGAVLTTPRLGLPIDGSHGGTCALTVGAHAVVAITPFHSVDNYGILIGDAGPPSAALLVQGAGAVVDGGNQPIAVGQGNPGTLTIADGGTVTAGNGDPLVYPWALVVGNHAEGTVNVSEATLTARGQIIVGRQANGTLTIAGCSVVAASDLYIGWTLQAHVSGKVSISGHRARLVIEGALGVGAALGTGSLDVANHAIVSAGLGVNVSATGTLTLDHGQIDTAALGVDKGGTLSGSGRVTAPMGFENNGGTITANGPLILVGDLSNDGMINADAGSELVCAGSLGGTGTITLDAGAVVSVAAVASSQTITFASNTGKLVLLNPGAFAGVIAGFVKGDVIKLHAPATRGTFVPSLVNGLTGGVLTLEDGHNNPVAQLSMIGTYATGSFSVTLGVVKHL
;
A
#
# COMPACT_ATOMS: atom_id res chain seq x y z
N MET A 1 -1.70 -29.62 37.04
CA MET A 1 -0.92 -29.05 35.94
C MET A 1 0.53 -29.39 36.20
N ALA A 2 1.05 -30.36 35.48
CA ALA A 2 2.46 -30.72 35.56
C ALA A 2 3.27 -29.86 34.59
N VAL A 3 4.55 -29.68 34.90
CA VAL A 3 5.51 -29.02 34.03
C VAL A 3 6.46 -30.07 33.49
N TYR A 4 6.42 -30.26 32.19
CA TYR A 4 7.26 -31.19 31.46
C TYR A 4 8.37 -30.44 30.73
N SER A 5 9.57 -30.99 30.77
CA SER A 5 10.70 -30.54 29.95
C SER A 5 11.19 -31.68 29.08
N TRP A 6 11.54 -31.39 27.83
CA TRP A 6 12.10 -32.37 26.92
C TRP A 6 13.38 -32.98 27.50
N ALA A 7 13.50 -34.30 27.46
CA ALA A 7 14.63 -35.01 28.04
C ALA A 7 15.88 -34.84 27.14
N PRO A 8 17.07 -34.58 27.72
CA PRO A 8 18.31 -34.54 26.95
C PRO A 8 18.54 -35.88 26.22
N GLY A 9 18.85 -35.83 24.92
CA GLY A 9 19.11 -37.02 24.10
C GLY A 9 17.87 -37.85 23.74
N ALA A 10 16.66 -37.31 23.93
CA ALA A 10 15.41 -37.94 23.52
C ALA A 10 15.34 -38.27 22.01
N ALA A 11 14.55 -39.28 21.66
CA ALA A 11 14.52 -39.89 20.32
C ALA A 11 13.61 -39.19 19.29
N GLY A 12 12.87 -38.15 19.69
CA GLY A 12 12.11 -37.27 18.77
C GLY A 12 10.59 -37.37 18.85
N ASP A 13 9.99 -38.50 19.21
CA ASP A 13 8.51 -38.64 19.23
C ASP A 13 7.85 -37.91 20.42
N PHE A 14 6.97 -36.94 20.14
CA PHE A 14 6.27 -36.15 21.15
C PHE A 14 5.39 -37.01 22.07
N ALA A 15 4.81 -38.10 21.56
CA ALA A 15 3.91 -38.97 22.33
C ALA A 15 4.64 -39.94 23.27
N SER A 16 5.96 -40.06 23.16
CA SER A 16 6.75 -40.98 23.98
C SER A 16 7.07 -40.38 25.34
N ALA A 17 6.53 -40.97 26.42
CA ALA A 17 6.79 -40.55 27.80
C ALA A 17 8.30 -40.47 28.13
N ALA A 18 9.11 -41.36 27.57
CA ALA A 18 10.56 -41.40 27.79
C ALA A 18 11.30 -40.16 27.26
N ASN A 19 10.68 -39.38 26.37
CA ASN A 19 11.23 -38.13 25.85
C ASN A 19 10.95 -36.94 26.77
N TRP A 20 10.28 -37.15 27.90
CA TRP A 20 9.89 -36.09 28.81
C TRP A 20 10.39 -36.33 30.23
N LEU A 21 10.76 -35.24 30.87
CA LEU A 21 10.95 -35.16 32.31
C LEU A 21 9.77 -34.42 32.93
N VAL A 22 9.23 -34.92 34.04
CA VAL A 22 8.26 -34.22 34.88
C VAL A 22 8.92 -33.89 36.21
N ASN A 23 8.99 -32.60 36.54
CA ASN A 23 9.72 -32.12 37.73
C ASN A 23 11.17 -32.65 37.81
N GLY A 24 11.84 -32.80 36.66
CA GLY A 24 13.23 -33.28 36.55
C GLY A 24 13.42 -34.81 36.59
N ALA A 25 12.36 -35.60 36.77
CA ALA A 25 12.41 -37.06 36.73
C ALA A 25 11.79 -37.61 35.43
N PRO A 26 12.21 -38.78 34.92
CA PRO A 26 11.59 -39.40 33.75
C PRO A 26 10.08 -39.53 33.90
N ALA A 27 9.35 -39.05 32.90
CA ALA A 27 7.90 -39.13 32.91
C ALA A 27 7.42 -40.55 32.63
N THR A 28 6.32 -40.95 33.28
CA THR A 28 5.64 -42.23 33.01
C THR A 28 4.55 -42.10 31.95
N GLN A 29 4.20 -40.87 31.60
CA GLN A 29 3.22 -40.51 30.57
C GLN A 29 3.67 -39.23 29.85
N PRO A 30 3.33 -39.04 28.56
CA PRO A 30 3.60 -37.79 27.87
C PRO A 30 2.74 -36.63 28.45
N PRO A 31 3.08 -35.38 28.14
CA PRO A 31 2.29 -34.21 28.50
C PRO A 31 0.86 -34.31 27.97
N GLY A 32 -0.13 -33.97 28.80
CA GLY A 32 -1.54 -33.92 28.43
C GLY A 32 -2.08 -32.50 28.19
N PRO A 33 -3.36 -32.36 27.78
CA PRO A 33 -3.97 -31.08 27.40
C PRO A 33 -4.01 -30.00 28.49
N ASN A 34 -3.77 -30.37 29.76
CA ASN A 34 -3.78 -29.50 30.93
C ASN A 34 -2.38 -29.25 31.50
N ASP A 35 -1.34 -29.66 30.77
CA ASP A 35 0.05 -29.58 31.20
C ASP A 35 0.86 -28.56 30.40
N PHE A 36 1.97 -28.13 30.97
CA PHE A 36 2.94 -27.28 30.29
C PHE A 36 4.08 -28.14 29.77
N ALA A 37 4.48 -27.91 28.52
CA ALA A 37 5.61 -28.58 27.90
C ALA A 37 6.62 -27.54 27.40
N SER A 38 7.88 -27.73 27.76
CA SER A 38 9.00 -26.98 27.21
C SER A 38 9.96 -27.90 26.47
N ILE A 39 10.33 -27.49 25.26
CA ILE A 39 11.30 -28.16 24.41
C ILE A 39 12.51 -27.24 24.35
N ASP A 40 13.70 -27.72 24.76
CA ASP A 40 14.92 -26.92 24.82
C ASP A 40 16.06 -27.59 24.04
N GLY A 41 16.52 -26.95 22.96
CA GLY A 41 17.74 -27.32 22.22
C GLY A 41 17.78 -28.77 21.75
N VAL A 42 16.82 -29.18 20.90
CA VAL A 42 16.70 -30.58 20.47
C VAL A 42 17.58 -30.85 19.26
N GLY A 43 18.57 -31.73 19.42
CA GLY A 43 19.43 -32.19 18.32
C GLY A 43 18.76 -33.18 17.34
N VAL A 44 17.45 -33.43 17.50
CA VAL A 44 16.64 -34.34 16.68
C VAL A 44 15.32 -33.67 16.29
N VAL A 45 14.71 -34.14 15.21
CA VAL A 45 13.40 -33.66 14.76
C VAL A 45 12.31 -34.18 15.70
N VAL A 46 11.43 -33.29 16.15
CA VAL A 46 10.25 -33.63 16.95
C VAL A 46 9.15 -34.15 16.03
N THR A 47 8.74 -35.40 16.24
CA THR A 47 7.74 -36.10 15.42
C THR A 47 6.52 -36.50 16.26
N GLY A 48 5.58 -37.24 15.67
CA GLY A 48 4.39 -37.75 16.37
C GLY A 48 3.30 -36.70 16.55
N ALA A 49 2.38 -36.95 17.47
CA ALA A 49 1.26 -36.07 17.76
C ALA A 49 1.07 -35.88 19.26
N GLY A 50 0.58 -34.70 19.67
CA GLY A 50 0.27 -34.46 21.07
C GLY A 50 -0.45 -33.16 21.33
N THR A 51 -1.11 -33.11 22.48
CA THR A 51 -1.90 -31.95 22.92
C THR A 51 -1.44 -31.54 24.31
N VAL A 52 -1.07 -30.27 24.45
CA VAL A 52 -0.67 -29.65 25.72
C VAL A 52 -1.46 -28.39 25.97
N GLN A 53 -1.38 -27.85 27.18
CA GLN A 53 -1.97 -26.55 27.45
C GLN A 53 -1.12 -25.43 26.86
N ARG A 54 0.15 -25.39 27.24
CA ARG A 54 1.15 -24.43 26.73
C ARG A 54 2.35 -25.18 26.21
N LEU A 55 2.79 -24.79 25.02
CA LEU A 55 3.98 -25.33 24.40
C LEU A 55 5.02 -24.21 24.25
N LYS A 56 6.21 -24.44 24.78
CA LYS A 56 7.33 -23.50 24.68
C LYS A 56 8.50 -24.14 23.99
N PHE A 57 9.10 -23.40 23.06
CA PHE A 57 10.36 -23.76 22.43
C PHE A 57 11.45 -22.79 22.89
N TYR A 58 12.45 -23.37 23.53
CA TYR A 58 13.74 -22.80 23.88
C TYR A 58 14.80 -23.49 22.99
N GLY A 59 15.88 -22.80 22.64
CA GLY A 59 16.84 -23.37 21.69
C GLY A 59 16.31 -23.53 20.26
N THR A 60 17.15 -24.09 19.39
CA THR A 60 16.76 -24.49 18.03
C THR A 60 15.96 -25.81 18.08
N ALA A 61 14.83 -25.87 17.37
CA ALA A 61 14.00 -27.07 17.26
C ALA A 61 13.41 -27.22 15.85
N ASN A 62 13.35 -28.46 15.36
CA ASN A 62 12.65 -28.81 14.13
C ASN A 62 11.48 -29.73 14.45
N VAL A 63 10.33 -29.51 13.82
CA VAL A 63 9.09 -30.26 14.05
C VAL A 63 8.59 -30.82 12.72
N SER A 64 8.38 -32.13 12.66
CA SER A 64 7.66 -32.84 11.59
C SER A 64 6.34 -33.45 12.09
N GLY A 65 5.93 -33.14 13.32
CA GLY A 65 4.76 -33.70 14.00
C GLY A 65 3.48 -32.87 13.90
N LEU A 66 2.42 -33.37 14.56
CA LEU A 66 1.10 -32.74 14.70
C LEU A 66 0.90 -32.28 16.15
N LEU A 67 1.27 -31.04 16.45
CA LEU A 67 1.29 -30.51 17.80
C LEU A 67 0.12 -29.55 18.03
N THR A 68 -0.58 -29.71 19.15
CA THR A 68 -1.67 -28.82 19.56
C THR A 68 -1.38 -28.21 20.92
N ALA A 69 -1.51 -26.89 21.04
CA ALA A 69 -1.54 -26.20 22.33
C ALA A 69 -2.92 -25.58 22.56
N THR A 70 -3.59 -25.90 23.67
CA THR A 70 -4.96 -25.42 23.95
C THR A 70 -5.01 -24.00 24.50
N TYR A 71 -3.87 -23.41 24.87
CA TYR A 71 -3.76 -22.04 25.35
C TYR A 71 -2.78 -21.16 24.55
N GLY A 72 -1.66 -21.72 24.11
CA GLY A 72 -0.70 -20.92 23.36
C GLY A 72 0.63 -21.62 23.09
N VAL A 73 1.27 -21.21 22.00
CA VAL A 73 2.64 -21.56 21.65
C VAL A 73 3.54 -20.35 21.78
N GLN A 74 4.74 -20.57 22.31
CA GLN A 74 5.81 -19.59 22.34
C GLN A 74 7.04 -20.18 21.67
N ALA A 75 7.53 -19.53 20.61
CA ALA A 75 8.86 -19.79 20.09
C ALA A 75 9.77 -18.65 20.58
N ASN A 76 10.71 -18.98 21.46
CA ASN A 76 11.62 -17.98 22.02
C ASN A 76 12.98 -17.93 21.29
N GLN A 77 13.26 -18.92 20.43
CA GLN A 77 14.43 -19.01 19.56
C GLN A 77 14.00 -19.61 18.20
N GLU A 78 14.89 -20.32 17.51
CA GLU A 78 14.64 -20.88 16.18
C GLU A 78 13.71 -22.11 16.23
N LEU A 79 12.55 -22.01 15.59
CA LEU A 79 11.62 -23.12 15.39
C LEU A 79 11.39 -23.31 13.88
N THR A 80 11.61 -24.51 13.38
CA THR A 80 11.27 -24.88 11.99
C THR A 80 10.17 -25.92 11.99
N LEU A 81 9.10 -25.64 11.24
CA LEU A 81 8.08 -26.62 10.90
C LEU A 81 8.44 -27.22 9.53
N ASP A 82 8.87 -28.47 9.56
CA ASP A 82 9.24 -29.25 8.38
C ASP A 82 7.99 -29.65 7.58
N GLN A 83 8.23 -30.27 6.42
CA GLN A 83 7.16 -30.67 5.51
C GLN A 83 6.08 -31.53 6.18
N GLY A 84 4.82 -31.07 6.09
CA GLY A 84 3.65 -31.76 6.64
C GLY A 84 3.43 -31.58 8.14
N ALA A 85 4.30 -30.84 8.83
CA ALA A 85 4.09 -30.49 10.23
C ALA A 85 2.85 -29.62 10.42
N VAL A 86 2.13 -29.82 11.52
CA VAL A 86 0.98 -28.99 11.89
C VAL A 86 1.14 -28.51 13.32
N LEU A 87 1.00 -27.19 13.51
CA LEU A 87 0.97 -26.55 14.80
C LEU A 87 -0.37 -25.83 14.98
N THR A 88 -1.22 -26.36 15.86
CA THR A 88 -2.54 -25.80 16.16
C THR A 88 -2.52 -25.10 17.51
N THR A 89 -2.93 -23.84 17.57
CA THR A 89 -2.93 -23.08 18.83
C THR A 89 -3.86 -21.88 18.81
N PRO A 90 -4.48 -21.45 19.93
CA PRO A 90 -5.24 -20.20 19.93
C PRO A 90 -4.38 -18.93 19.91
N ARG A 91 -3.10 -19.04 20.28
CA ARG A 91 -2.17 -17.92 20.30
C ARG A 91 -0.76 -18.37 19.97
N LEU A 92 -0.10 -17.65 19.06
CA LEU A 92 1.31 -17.79 18.75
C LEU A 92 2.04 -16.49 19.08
N GLY A 93 3.17 -16.55 19.78
CA GLY A 93 4.01 -15.38 19.95
C GLY A 93 5.50 -15.65 19.82
N LEU A 94 6.20 -14.63 19.32
CA LEU A 94 7.59 -14.66 18.90
C LEU A 94 8.31 -13.36 19.34
N PRO A 95 9.31 -13.42 20.22
CA PRO A 95 9.24 -14.12 21.51
C PRO A 95 8.20 -13.46 22.44
N ILE A 96 7.84 -14.13 23.54
CA ILE A 96 6.99 -13.56 24.61
C ILE A 96 7.77 -13.43 25.93
N ASP A 97 8.98 -14.00 26.01
CA ASP A 97 9.80 -14.00 27.22
C ASP A 97 11.18 -13.40 26.95
N GLY A 98 11.50 -12.29 27.62
CA GLY A 98 12.76 -11.58 27.45
C GLY A 98 13.96 -12.15 28.18
N SER A 99 13.80 -13.28 28.86
CA SER A 99 14.89 -13.95 29.55
C SER A 99 15.86 -14.71 28.63
N HIS A 100 15.55 -14.87 27.34
CA HIS A 100 16.36 -15.65 26.40
C HIS A 100 16.96 -14.73 25.34
N GLY A 101 18.29 -14.64 25.28
CA GLY A 101 19.00 -13.90 24.22
C GLY A 101 18.95 -14.62 22.87
N GLY A 102 19.29 -13.92 21.79
CA GLY A 102 19.36 -14.46 20.42
C GLY A 102 18.22 -14.02 19.50
N THR A 103 18.28 -14.34 18.21
CA THR A 103 17.20 -14.05 17.27
C THR A 103 16.08 -15.07 17.44
N CYS A 104 14.82 -14.60 17.56
CA CYS A 104 13.66 -15.48 17.56
C CYS A 104 13.12 -15.62 16.13
N ALA A 105 13.03 -16.85 15.61
CA ALA A 105 12.56 -17.10 14.25
C ALA A 105 11.69 -18.34 14.19
N LEU A 106 10.50 -18.23 13.58
CA LEU A 106 9.66 -19.37 13.20
C LEU A 106 9.66 -19.49 11.68
N THR A 107 10.05 -20.64 11.15
CA THR A 107 9.93 -20.98 9.73
C THR A 107 8.83 -22.00 9.54
N VAL A 108 7.86 -21.69 8.69
CA VAL A 108 6.81 -22.60 8.21
C VAL A 108 7.19 -23.02 6.79
N GLY A 109 7.70 -24.25 6.66
CA GLY A 109 8.17 -24.79 5.39
C GLY A 109 7.03 -25.29 4.48
N ALA A 110 7.42 -25.79 3.30
CA ALA A 110 6.47 -26.31 2.31
C ALA A 110 5.51 -27.35 2.90
N HIS A 111 4.22 -27.21 2.64
CA HIS A 111 3.15 -28.04 3.19
C HIS A 111 3.02 -28.10 4.73
N ALA A 112 3.78 -27.27 5.47
CA ALA A 112 3.59 -27.11 6.90
C ALA A 112 2.46 -26.12 7.20
N VAL A 113 1.80 -26.28 8.34
CA VAL A 113 0.65 -25.47 8.73
C VAL A 113 0.80 -24.96 10.15
N VAL A 114 0.62 -23.65 10.33
CA VAL A 114 0.23 -23.06 11.61
C VAL A 114 -1.25 -22.73 11.51
N ALA A 115 -2.07 -23.26 12.42
CA ALA A 115 -3.50 -23.01 12.47
C ALA A 115 -3.87 -22.34 13.79
N ILE A 116 -4.32 -21.10 13.71
CA ILE A 116 -4.85 -20.39 14.86
C ILE A 116 -6.29 -20.82 15.10
N THR A 117 -6.58 -21.32 16.29
CA THR A 117 -7.97 -21.61 16.68
C THR A 117 -8.61 -20.36 17.26
N PRO A 118 -9.88 -20.04 16.95
CA PRO A 118 -10.55 -18.87 17.51
C PRO A 118 -10.45 -18.84 19.04
N PHE A 119 -9.96 -17.73 19.57
CA PHE A 119 -9.86 -17.49 21.00
C PHE A 119 -10.18 -16.03 21.27
N HIS A 120 -11.23 -15.80 22.07
CA HIS A 120 -11.58 -14.47 22.50
C HIS A 120 -10.86 -14.16 23.81
N SER A 121 -9.83 -13.31 23.72
CA SER A 121 -9.51 -12.42 24.84
C SER A 121 -9.52 -10.99 24.32
N VAL A 122 -10.14 -10.10 25.09
CA VAL A 122 -10.40 -8.69 24.73
C VAL A 122 -9.16 -7.87 24.36
N ASP A 123 -7.94 -8.39 24.60
CA ASP A 123 -6.68 -7.69 24.38
C ASP A 123 -5.60 -8.49 23.62
N ASN A 124 -5.92 -9.58 22.90
CA ASN A 124 -4.88 -10.33 22.16
C ASN A 124 -5.07 -10.42 20.66
N TYR A 125 -3.94 -10.32 19.98
CA TYR A 125 -3.73 -10.83 18.64
C TYR A 125 -3.54 -12.35 18.69
N GLY A 126 -4.04 -13.06 17.68
CA GLY A 126 -3.80 -14.49 17.53
C GLY A 126 -2.33 -14.79 17.25
N ILE A 127 -1.64 -13.89 16.55
CA ILE A 127 -0.20 -13.98 16.27
C ILE A 127 0.47 -12.66 16.65
N LEU A 128 1.53 -12.75 17.46
CA LEU A 128 2.33 -11.61 17.90
C LEU A 128 3.78 -11.80 17.48
N ILE A 129 4.28 -10.90 16.63
CA ILE A 129 5.66 -10.91 16.16
C ILE A 129 6.38 -9.71 16.76
N GLY A 130 7.41 -9.99 17.55
CA GLY A 130 8.14 -9.04 18.37
C GLY A 130 7.35 -8.62 19.61
N ASP A 131 6.75 -9.53 20.38
CA ASP A 131 5.96 -9.19 21.58
C ASP A 131 6.85 -8.74 22.75
N ALA A 132 7.73 -9.62 23.22
CA ALA A 132 8.66 -9.34 24.30
C ALA A 132 9.95 -10.17 24.18
N GLY A 133 11.09 -9.54 24.44
CA GLY A 133 12.40 -10.20 24.53
C GLY A 133 13.49 -9.67 23.59
N PRO A 134 14.35 -10.52 22.99
CA PRO A 134 15.53 -10.09 22.23
C PRO A 134 15.20 -9.09 21.09
N PRO A 135 16.22 -8.44 20.48
CA PRO A 135 16.00 -7.20 19.72
C PRO A 135 15.14 -7.37 18.46
N SER A 136 14.87 -8.59 17.98
CA SER A 136 13.95 -8.81 16.86
C SER A 136 13.34 -10.22 16.81
N ALA A 137 12.18 -10.33 16.17
CA ALA A 137 11.49 -11.58 15.89
C ALA A 137 11.15 -11.73 14.40
N ALA A 138 11.16 -12.96 13.89
CA ALA A 138 10.82 -13.27 12.51
C ALA A 138 9.82 -14.43 12.39
N LEU A 139 8.82 -14.27 11.53
CA LEU A 139 7.99 -15.36 11.01
C LEU A 139 8.23 -15.46 9.50
N LEU A 140 8.74 -16.60 9.04
CA LEU A 140 8.94 -16.92 7.64
C LEU A 140 7.95 -17.99 7.21
N VAL A 141 7.14 -17.72 6.18
CA VAL A 141 6.18 -18.66 5.59
C VAL A 141 6.60 -18.88 4.15
N GLN A 142 7.25 -20.00 3.87
CA GLN A 142 7.94 -20.19 2.58
C GLN A 142 7.73 -21.59 2.02
N GLY A 143 7.49 -21.62 0.71
CA GLY A 143 7.35 -22.83 -0.08
C GLY A 143 5.90 -23.17 -0.39
N ALA A 144 5.71 -23.97 -1.43
CA ALA A 144 4.39 -24.36 -1.89
C ALA A 144 3.59 -25.04 -0.78
N GLY A 145 2.37 -24.55 -0.54
CA GLY A 145 1.48 -25.10 0.48
C GLY A 145 1.88 -24.81 1.93
N ALA A 146 2.91 -23.98 2.18
CA ALA A 146 3.15 -23.44 3.51
C ALA A 146 2.00 -22.49 3.89
N VAL A 147 1.35 -22.74 5.03
CA VAL A 147 0.16 -22.00 5.45
C VAL A 147 0.28 -21.51 6.88
N VAL A 148 -0.02 -20.23 7.08
CA VAL A 148 -0.40 -19.69 8.39
C VAL A 148 -1.85 -19.25 8.29
N ASP A 149 -2.74 -20.02 8.89
CA ASP A 149 -4.15 -19.67 9.02
C ASP A 149 -4.36 -18.90 10.34
N GLY A 150 -4.62 -17.60 10.23
CA GLY A 150 -4.87 -16.74 11.38
C GLY A 150 -6.17 -17.03 12.12
N GLY A 151 -7.03 -17.96 11.65
CA GLY A 151 -8.21 -18.38 12.40
C GLY A 151 -9.24 -17.27 12.59
N ASN A 152 -9.27 -16.33 11.64
CA ASN A 152 -9.99 -15.06 11.76
C ASN A 152 -9.55 -14.21 12.98
N GLN A 153 -8.32 -14.34 13.46
CA GLN A 153 -7.76 -13.51 14.54
C GLN A 153 -6.77 -12.47 13.99
N PRO A 154 -6.59 -11.34 14.70
CA PRO A 154 -5.64 -10.32 14.29
C PRO A 154 -4.18 -10.80 14.37
N ILE A 155 -3.32 -10.24 13.52
CA ILE A 155 -1.87 -10.39 13.55
C ILE A 155 -1.21 -9.04 13.86
N ALA A 156 -0.26 -9.02 14.80
CA ALA A 156 0.60 -7.86 15.06
C ALA A 156 2.04 -8.14 14.67
N VAL A 157 2.64 -7.21 13.93
CA VAL A 157 4.06 -7.21 13.55
C VAL A 157 4.72 -5.96 14.12
N GLY A 158 5.72 -6.14 14.99
CA GLY A 158 6.29 -5.05 15.76
C GLY A 158 5.45 -4.75 17.00
N GLN A 159 5.10 -5.77 17.79
CA GLN A 159 4.19 -5.63 18.93
C GLN A 159 4.79 -4.91 20.14
N GLY A 160 6.09 -5.02 20.38
CA GLY A 160 6.81 -4.43 21.52
C GLY A 160 8.31 -4.32 21.25
N ASN A 161 8.82 -5.20 20.38
CA ASN A 161 10.13 -5.17 19.76
C ASN A 161 9.99 -5.25 18.23
N PRO A 162 11.06 -4.92 17.47
CA PRO A 162 11.07 -5.12 16.02
C PRO A 162 10.59 -6.51 15.58
N GLY A 163 9.68 -6.55 14.61
CA GLY A 163 9.09 -7.79 14.10
C GLY A 163 9.12 -7.85 12.58
N THR A 164 9.37 -9.04 12.02
CA THR A 164 9.31 -9.28 10.57
C THR A 164 8.41 -10.47 10.25
N LEU A 165 7.49 -10.29 9.31
CA LEU A 165 6.74 -11.36 8.65
C LEU A 165 7.18 -11.43 7.18
N THR A 166 7.71 -12.57 6.75
CA THR A 166 8.04 -12.82 5.34
C THR A 166 7.19 -13.95 4.81
N ILE A 167 6.55 -13.72 3.67
CA ILE A 167 5.71 -14.68 2.96
C ILE A 167 6.29 -14.82 1.56
N ALA A 168 6.77 -16.02 1.22
CA ALA A 168 7.55 -16.24 0.01
C ALA A 168 7.20 -17.56 -0.69
N ASP A 169 7.51 -17.63 -1.99
CA ASP A 169 7.59 -18.87 -2.77
C ASP A 169 6.34 -19.78 -2.67
N GLY A 170 5.15 -19.19 -2.82
CA GLY A 170 3.87 -19.89 -2.74
C GLY A 170 3.29 -20.02 -1.33
N GLY A 171 3.93 -19.43 -0.32
CA GLY A 171 3.38 -19.33 1.03
C GLY A 171 2.06 -18.55 1.09
N THR A 172 1.21 -18.90 2.05
CA THR A 172 -0.08 -18.24 2.25
C THR A 172 -0.27 -17.86 3.71
N VAL A 173 -0.67 -16.61 3.96
CA VAL A 173 -1.07 -16.14 5.28
C VAL A 173 -2.48 -15.56 5.23
N THR A 174 -3.33 -15.97 6.17
CA THR A 174 -4.61 -15.31 6.42
C THR A 174 -4.56 -14.61 7.77
N ALA A 175 -5.10 -13.40 7.82
CA ALA A 175 -5.39 -12.68 9.04
C ALA A 175 -6.87 -12.32 9.03
N GLY A 176 -7.47 -12.12 10.19
CA GLY A 176 -8.86 -11.70 10.23
C GLY A 176 -9.21 -10.95 11.48
N ASN A 177 -10.50 -10.76 11.63
CA ASN A 177 -11.07 -9.95 12.69
C ASN A 177 -12.32 -10.65 13.23
N GLY A 178 -12.12 -11.51 14.21
CA GLY A 178 -13.17 -12.32 14.83
C GLY A 178 -14.16 -11.50 15.62
N ASP A 179 -13.79 -10.27 16.00
CA ASP A 179 -14.63 -9.34 16.73
C ASP A 179 -14.35 -7.89 16.29
N PRO A 180 -15.02 -7.40 15.23
CA PRO A 180 -14.78 -6.07 14.71
C PRO A 180 -15.17 -4.94 15.66
N LEU A 181 -15.92 -5.24 16.74
CA LEU A 181 -16.25 -4.27 17.77
C LEU A 181 -15.08 -4.00 18.71
N VAL A 182 -14.18 -4.98 18.88
CA VAL A 182 -13.00 -4.85 19.74
C VAL A 182 -11.83 -4.27 18.95
N TYR A 183 -11.53 -4.86 17.79
CA TYR A 183 -10.44 -4.39 16.93
C TYR A 183 -10.90 -4.42 15.48
N PRO A 184 -11.00 -3.29 14.77
CA PRO A 184 -11.39 -3.33 13.36
C PRO A 184 -10.27 -3.91 12.46
N TRP A 185 -9.03 -3.96 12.94
CA TRP A 185 -7.87 -4.40 12.18
C TRP A 185 -7.64 -5.92 12.21
N ALA A 186 -7.37 -6.48 11.04
CA ALA A 186 -6.93 -7.86 10.87
C ALA A 186 -5.40 -7.98 10.91
N LEU A 187 -4.67 -6.97 10.41
CA LEU A 187 -3.21 -6.94 10.43
C LEU A 187 -2.73 -5.54 10.82
N VAL A 188 -1.80 -5.48 11.78
CA VAL A 188 -1.10 -4.26 12.15
C VAL A 188 0.39 -4.43 11.97
N VAL A 189 1.00 -3.54 11.20
CA VAL A 189 2.43 -3.49 10.93
C VAL A 189 3.00 -2.23 11.55
N GLY A 190 3.96 -2.36 12.45
CA GLY A 190 4.44 -1.22 13.23
C GLY A 190 3.49 -0.89 14.39
N ASN A 191 3.08 -1.90 15.17
CA ASN A 191 2.04 -1.70 16.20
C ASN A 191 2.55 -0.82 17.37
N HIS A 192 3.59 -1.26 18.09
CA HIS A 192 4.25 -0.46 19.14
C HIS A 192 5.77 -0.37 18.97
N ALA A 193 6.34 -1.19 18.09
CA ALA A 193 7.73 -1.17 17.64
C ALA A 193 7.79 -1.38 16.13
N GLU A 194 8.98 -1.29 15.53
CA GLU A 194 9.13 -1.41 14.08
C GLU A 194 8.56 -2.73 13.55
N GLY A 195 7.74 -2.66 12.50
CA GLY A 195 7.14 -3.83 11.88
C GLY A 195 7.44 -3.87 10.39
N THR A 196 7.83 -5.04 9.89
CA THR A 196 8.06 -5.27 8.46
C THR A 196 7.27 -6.48 7.98
N VAL A 197 6.53 -6.33 6.89
CA VAL A 197 5.87 -7.42 6.17
C VAL A 197 6.39 -7.45 4.74
N ASN A 198 6.91 -8.59 4.30
CA ASN A 198 7.37 -8.82 2.93
C ASN A 198 6.56 -9.94 2.28
N VAL A 199 6.01 -9.68 1.10
CA VAL A 199 5.21 -10.65 0.34
C VAL A 199 5.79 -10.77 -1.08
N SER A 200 6.41 -11.91 -1.41
CA SER A 200 7.07 -12.15 -2.70
C SER A 200 6.68 -13.50 -3.29
N GLU A 201 6.08 -13.52 -4.48
CA GLU A 201 5.54 -14.75 -5.09
C GLU A 201 4.58 -15.50 -4.15
N ALA A 202 3.76 -14.76 -3.40
CA ALA A 202 2.96 -15.31 -2.29
C ALA A 202 1.61 -14.60 -2.09
N THR A 203 0.80 -15.11 -1.16
CA THR A 203 -0.52 -14.54 -0.86
C THR A 203 -0.68 -14.13 0.60
N LEU A 204 -1.20 -12.92 0.82
CA LEU A 204 -1.67 -12.44 2.12
C LEU A 204 -3.13 -12.00 2.00
N THR A 205 -4.01 -12.54 2.83
CA THR A 205 -5.41 -12.10 2.89
C THR A 205 -5.78 -11.66 4.29
N ALA A 206 -6.14 -10.39 4.45
CA ALA A 206 -6.61 -9.80 5.70
C ALA A 206 -8.13 -9.58 5.63
N ARG A 207 -8.90 -10.36 6.39
CA ARG A 207 -10.36 -10.19 6.48
C ARG A 207 -10.70 -9.06 7.47
N GLY A 208 -10.53 -7.83 7.02
CA GLY A 208 -10.66 -6.63 7.83
C GLY A 208 -9.65 -5.56 7.40
N GLN A 209 -9.31 -4.66 8.31
CA GLN A 209 -8.41 -3.56 8.00
C GLN A 209 -6.94 -3.97 8.12
N ILE A 210 -6.10 -3.51 7.20
CA ILE A 210 -4.65 -3.48 7.38
C ILE A 210 -4.26 -2.08 7.85
N ILE A 211 -3.44 -2.00 8.89
CA ILE A 211 -2.82 -0.75 9.35
C ILE A 211 -1.31 -0.88 9.21
N VAL A 212 -0.69 0.06 8.50
CA VAL A 212 0.77 0.15 8.35
C VAL A 212 1.25 1.44 9.00
N GLY A 213 2.02 1.33 10.08
CA GLY A 213 2.53 2.45 10.87
C GLY A 213 1.53 2.95 11.92
N ARG A 214 1.22 2.13 12.94
CA ARG A 214 0.19 2.46 13.97
C ARG A 214 0.71 3.29 15.14
N GLN A 215 1.74 2.83 15.82
CA GLN A 215 2.42 3.62 16.87
C GLN A 215 3.95 3.59 16.72
N ALA A 216 4.45 2.81 15.77
CA ALA A 216 5.84 2.79 15.34
C ALA A 216 5.89 2.58 13.83
N ASN A 217 7.09 2.68 13.25
CA ASN A 217 7.23 2.58 11.81
C ASN A 217 6.79 1.22 11.29
N GLY A 218 5.95 1.22 10.26
CA GLY A 218 5.46 0.03 9.59
C GLY A 218 5.83 0.01 8.12
N THR A 219 6.30 -1.13 7.62
CA THR A 219 6.59 -1.33 6.19
C THR A 219 5.90 -2.58 5.67
N LEU A 220 5.15 -2.45 4.57
CA LEU A 220 4.59 -3.56 3.80
C LEU A 220 5.14 -3.53 2.36
N THR A 221 5.89 -4.56 1.99
CA THR A 221 6.45 -4.71 0.65
C THR A 221 5.75 -5.85 -0.09
N ILE A 222 5.29 -5.57 -1.31
CA ILE A 222 4.60 -6.52 -2.18
C ILE A 222 5.39 -6.60 -3.50
N ALA A 223 5.94 -7.76 -3.81
CA ALA A 223 6.84 -7.94 -4.95
C ALA A 223 6.45 -9.14 -5.83
N GLY A 224 6.92 -9.14 -7.08
CA GLY A 224 6.77 -10.29 -7.97
C GLY A 224 5.32 -10.51 -8.43
N CYS A 225 4.84 -11.75 -8.38
CA CYS A 225 3.45 -12.11 -8.67
C CYS A 225 2.55 -12.17 -7.41
N SER A 226 2.92 -11.49 -6.33
CA SER A 226 2.19 -11.54 -5.06
C SER A 226 0.81 -10.92 -5.11
N VAL A 227 -0.08 -11.40 -4.24
CA VAL A 227 -1.40 -10.82 -3.99
C VAL A 227 -1.57 -10.50 -2.52
N VAL A 228 -1.89 -9.25 -2.21
CA VAL A 228 -2.36 -8.83 -0.89
C VAL A 228 -3.79 -8.32 -1.00
N ALA A 229 -4.69 -8.86 -0.20
CA ALA A 229 -6.10 -8.46 -0.19
C ALA A 229 -6.56 -8.04 1.21
N ALA A 230 -7.37 -6.97 1.30
CA ALA A 230 -7.97 -6.50 2.55
C ALA A 230 -9.31 -5.79 2.33
N SER A 231 -10.07 -5.60 3.42
CA SER A 231 -11.29 -4.79 3.35
C SER A 231 -10.95 -3.31 3.32
N ASP A 232 -10.08 -2.82 4.20
CA ASP A 232 -9.53 -1.45 4.14
C ASP A 232 -8.01 -1.48 4.33
N LEU A 233 -7.33 -0.43 3.90
CA LEU A 233 -5.92 -0.20 4.19
C LEU A 233 -5.67 1.24 4.61
N TYR A 234 -4.99 1.42 5.75
CA TYR A 234 -4.52 2.72 6.20
C TYR A 234 -3.01 2.74 6.38
N ILE A 235 -2.36 3.72 5.76
CA ILE A 235 -0.91 3.89 5.75
C ILE A 235 -0.56 5.17 6.52
N GLY A 236 0.23 5.03 7.57
CA GLY A 236 0.59 6.10 8.48
C GLY A 236 -0.49 6.43 9.51
N TRP A 237 -1.42 5.51 9.80
CA TRP A 237 -2.53 5.78 10.72
C TRP A 237 -2.06 5.82 12.17
N THR A 238 -2.00 7.01 12.76
CA THR A 238 -1.63 7.13 14.17
C THR A 238 -2.20 8.38 14.84
N LEU A 239 -2.21 8.34 16.18
CA LEU A 239 -2.48 9.49 17.05
C LEU A 239 -1.19 10.19 17.51
N GLN A 240 -0.02 9.74 17.07
CA GLN A 240 1.28 10.28 17.46
C GLN A 240 1.94 10.98 16.27
N ALA A 241 2.52 12.17 16.47
CA ALA A 241 3.36 12.76 15.44
C ALA A 241 4.62 11.89 15.22
N HIS A 242 5.14 11.84 13.99
CA HIS A 242 6.39 11.18 13.58
C HIS A 242 6.36 9.66 13.33
N VAL A 243 5.22 8.98 13.46
CA VAL A 243 5.11 7.59 12.99
C VAL A 243 4.90 7.57 11.49
N SER A 244 5.61 6.68 10.80
CA SER A 244 5.47 6.50 9.36
C SER A 244 4.94 5.11 8.99
N GLY A 245 4.04 5.09 8.02
CA GLY A 245 3.63 3.89 7.31
C GLY A 245 4.15 3.94 5.89
N LYS A 246 4.70 2.82 5.41
CA LYS A 246 5.14 2.68 4.03
C LYS A 246 4.59 1.41 3.40
N VAL A 247 3.97 1.54 2.24
CA VAL A 247 3.59 0.42 1.38
C VAL A 247 4.29 0.58 0.05
N SER A 248 5.02 -0.44 -0.38
CA SER A 248 5.63 -0.47 -1.71
C SER A 248 5.15 -1.71 -2.45
N ILE A 249 4.64 -1.50 -3.67
CA ILE A 249 4.23 -2.58 -4.55
C ILE A 249 4.99 -2.48 -5.89
N SER A 250 5.59 -3.59 -6.32
CA SER A 250 6.42 -3.61 -7.53
C SER A 250 6.35 -4.96 -8.24
N GLY A 251 6.19 -4.92 -9.55
CA GLY A 251 6.22 -6.09 -10.43
C GLY A 251 4.91 -6.24 -11.22
N HIS A 252 5.03 -6.71 -12.46
CA HIS A 252 3.94 -6.64 -13.46
C HIS A 252 2.67 -7.45 -13.11
N ARG A 253 2.72 -8.24 -12.04
CA ARG A 253 1.62 -9.06 -11.52
C ARG A 253 1.40 -8.89 -10.02
N ALA A 254 2.15 -8.01 -9.37
CA ALA A 254 1.92 -7.68 -7.98
C ALA A 254 0.56 -6.97 -7.88
N ARG A 255 -0.29 -7.44 -6.98
CA ARG A 255 -1.62 -6.88 -6.76
C ARG A 255 -1.86 -6.53 -5.30
N LEU A 256 -2.33 -5.31 -5.07
CA LEU A 256 -2.93 -4.90 -3.82
C LEU A 256 -4.42 -4.66 -4.07
N VAL A 257 -5.27 -5.45 -3.43
CA VAL A 257 -6.73 -5.42 -3.63
C VAL A 257 -7.40 -5.00 -2.34
N ILE A 258 -7.99 -3.82 -2.33
CA ILE A 258 -8.73 -3.25 -1.22
C ILE A 258 -10.20 -3.16 -1.62
N GLU A 259 -11.08 -3.80 -0.86
CA GLU A 259 -12.53 -3.80 -1.16
C GLU A 259 -13.15 -2.42 -0.88
N GLY A 260 -12.70 -1.79 0.20
CA GLY A 260 -13.20 -0.54 0.74
C GLY A 260 -12.27 0.64 0.46
N ALA A 261 -11.87 1.32 1.53
CA ALA A 261 -11.08 2.54 1.46
C ALA A 261 -9.57 2.26 1.59
N LEU A 262 -8.78 2.99 0.79
CA LEU A 262 -7.33 3.08 0.92
C LEU A 262 -6.95 4.50 1.33
N GLY A 263 -6.42 4.66 2.54
CA GLY A 263 -5.96 5.94 3.09
C GLY A 263 -4.43 6.03 3.15
N VAL A 264 -3.86 7.10 2.61
CA VAL A 264 -2.43 7.41 2.63
C VAL A 264 -2.19 8.68 3.43
N GLY A 265 -1.45 8.58 4.54
CA GLY A 265 -1.22 9.69 5.47
C GLY A 265 -2.39 9.90 6.43
N ALA A 266 -2.99 8.81 6.92
CA ALA A 266 -4.18 8.91 7.76
C ALA A 266 -3.88 9.48 9.16
N ALA A 267 -4.77 10.35 9.67
CA ALA A 267 -4.67 10.97 10.99
C ALA A 267 -3.42 11.87 11.17
N LEU A 268 -2.53 11.59 12.15
CA LEU A 268 -1.37 12.44 12.49
C LEU A 268 -0.03 11.91 11.98
N GLY A 269 0.02 10.70 11.41
CA GLY A 269 1.25 10.09 10.89
C GLY A 269 1.52 10.43 9.44
N THR A 270 2.69 10.01 8.95
CA THR A 270 3.05 10.11 7.53
C THR A 270 2.78 8.79 6.82
N GLY A 271 2.18 8.84 5.64
CA GLY A 271 1.89 7.65 4.85
C GLY A 271 2.52 7.75 3.46
N SER A 272 3.11 6.66 3.00
CA SER A 272 3.69 6.56 1.66
C SER A 272 3.20 5.30 0.96
N LEU A 273 2.68 5.45 -0.24
CA LEU A 273 2.33 4.36 -1.15
C LEU A 273 3.11 4.51 -2.45
N ASP A 274 4.01 3.57 -2.72
CA ASP A 274 4.78 3.49 -3.96
C ASP A 274 4.22 2.36 -4.85
N VAL A 275 3.82 2.68 -6.08
CA VAL A 275 3.31 1.71 -7.07
C VAL A 275 4.21 1.70 -8.30
N ALA A 276 5.02 0.66 -8.46
CA ALA A 276 6.08 0.61 -9.46
C ALA A 276 5.98 -0.60 -10.40
N ASN A 277 6.70 -0.53 -11.53
CA ASN A 277 6.95 -1.65 -12.43
C ASN A 277 5.66 -2.39 -12.88
N HIS A 278 4.65 -1.63 -13.29
CA HIS A 278 3.34 -2.14 -13.72
C HIS A 278 2.55 -2.92 -12.66
N ALA A 279 2.86 -2.71 -11.38
CA ALA A 279 2.02 -3.17 -10.29
C ALA A 279 0.63 -2.54 -10.35
N ILE A 280 -0.37 -3.25 -9.80
CA ILE A 280 -1.77 -2.82 -9.80
C ILE A 280 -2.26 -2.69 -8.37
N VAL A 281 -2.80 -1.51 -8.05
CA VAL A 281 -3.61 -1.27 -6.85
C VAL A 281 -5.07 -1.16 -7.27
N SER A 282 -5.95 -1.91 -6.63
CA SER A 282 -7.40 -1.80 -6.80
C SER A 282 -8.03 -1.40 -5.47
N ALA A 283 -8.83 -0.33 -5.45
CA ALA A 283 -9.54 0.15 -4.26
C ALA A 283 -11.03 0.39 -4.56
N GLY A 284 -11.92 -0.42 -4.00
CA GLY A 284 -13.33 -0.46 -4.41
C GLY A 284 -14.13 0.79 -4.11
N LEU A 285 -13.86 1.50 -3.00
CA LEU A 285 -14.56 2.75 -2.66
C LEU A 285 -13.76 3.99 -3.05
N GLY A 286 -12.49 4.06 -2.67
CA GLY A 286 -11.70 5.24 -2.97
C GLY A 286 -10.29 5.19 -2.41
N VAL A 287 -9.44 6.01 -3.02
CA VAL A 287 -8.10 6.33 -2.52
C VAL A 287 -8.13 7.76 -1.98
N ASN A 288 -7.79 7.97 -0.71
CA ASN A 288 -7.56 9.29 -0.14
C ASN A 288 -6.07 9.46 0.17
N VAL A 289 -5.46 10.48 -0.42
CA VAL A 289 -4.13 10.97 -0.06
C VAL A 289 -4.28 12.22 0.81
N SER A 290 -4.15 12.03 2.11
CA SER A 290 -4.36 13.06 3.12
C SER A 290 -3.17 14.04 3.20
N ALA A 291 -3.26 15.05 4.08
CA ALA A 291 -2.28 16.12 4.20
C ALA A 291 -0.81 15.70 4.44
N THR A 292 -0.59 14.49 4.98
CA THR A 292 0.73 13.89 5.25
C THR A 292 1.00 12.66 4.39
N GLY A 293 0.16 12.47 3.36
CA GLY A 293 0.19 11.35 2.43
C GLY A 293 1.04 11.63 1.19
N THR A 294 1.77 10.62 0.75
CA THR A 294 2.50 10.62 -0.52
C THR A 294 2.13 9.37 -1.31
N LEU A 295 1.63 9.58 -2.52
CA LEU A 295 1.35 8.54 -3.50
C LEU A 295 2.28 8.71 -4.69
N THR A 296 3.11 7.71 -4.96
CA THR A 296 4.09 7.75 -6.06
C THR A 296 3.84 6.62 -7.04
N LEU A 297 3.82 6.96 -8.33
CA LEU A 297 3.71 6.01 -9.44
C LEU A 297 5.03 5.94 -10.21
N ASP A 298 5.51 4.73 -10.49
CA ASP A 298 6.61 4.49 -11.43
C ASP A 298 6.18 3.41 -12.42
N HIS A 299 5.48 3.84 -13.48
CA HIS A 299 4.79 2.98 -14.42
C HIS A 299 3.71 2.08 -13.77
N GLY A 300 3.21 2.48 -12.60
CA GLY A 300 2.16 1.78 -11.85
C GLY A 300 0.73 2.07 -12.33
N GLN A 301 -0.22 1.24 -11.89
CA GLN A 301 -1.65 1.44 -12.16
C GLN A 301 -2.46 1.45 -10.86
N ILE A 302 -3.38 2.41 -10.77
CA ILE A 302 -4.41 2.47 -9.74
C ILE A 302 -5.78 2.42 -10.41
N ASP A 303 -6.60 1.46 -10.01
CA ASP A 303 -8.01 1.38 -10.36
C ASP A 303 -8.85 1.55 -9.10
N THR A 304 -9.60 2.64 -9.03
CA THR A 304 -10.44 2.92 -7.87
C THR A 304 -11.78 3.51 -8.32
N ALA A 305 -12.78 3.57 -7.45
CA ALA A 305 -14.02 4.28 -7.78
C ALA A 305 -13.80 5.80 -7.79
N ALA A 306 -13.14 6.35 -6.78
CA ALA A 306 -12.82 7.77 -6.65
C ALA A 306 -11.39 7.99 -6.08
N LEU A 307 -10.75 9.11 -6.42
CA LEU A 307 -9.47 9.49 -5.82
C LEU A 307 -9.49 10.93 -5.29
N GLY A 308 -9.09 11.12 -4.04
CA GLY A 308 -8.91 12.42 -3.41
C GLY A 308 -7.43 12.70 -3.08
N VAL A 309 -6.98 13.93 -3.34
CA VAL A 309 -5.70 14.47 -2.86
C VAL A 309 -5.98 15.74 -2.07
N ASP A 310 -5.89 15.64 -0.74
CA ASP A 310 -6.17 16.74 0.18
C ASP A 310 -5.00 17.73 0.25
N LYS A 311 -5.26 18.92 0.78
CA LYS A 311 -4.24 19.94 1.02
C LYS A 311 -3.05 19.40 1.83
N GLY A 312 -1.86 19.44 1.23
CA GLY A 312 -0.61 18.88 1.78
C GLY A 312 -0.28 17.48 1.25
N GLY A 313 -1.29 16.74 0.79
CA GLY A 313 -1.12 15.45 0.14
C GLY A 313 -0.51 15.59 -1.25
N THR A 314 0.21 14.55 -1.67
CA THR A 314 0.92 14.54 -2.96
C THR A 314 0.64 13.27 -3.76
N LEU A 315 0.33 13.42 -5.04
CA LEU A 315 0.38 12.37 -6.06
C LEU A 315 1.47 12.75 -7.04
N SER A 316 2.45 11.87 -7.29
CA SER A 316 3.52 12.14 -8.24
C SER A 316 3.89 10.91 -9.05
N GLY A 317 4.47 11.09 -10.23
CA GLY A 317 5.06 9.96 -10.95
C GLY A 317 4.71 9.85 -12.43
N SER A 318 4.83 8.60 -12.89
CA SER A 318 4.39 8.11 -14.19
C SER A 318 3.51 6.87 -14.02
N GLY A 319 2.46 6.73 -14.81
CA GLY A 319 1.53 5.62 -14.71
C GLY A 319 0.10 6.00 -15.09
N ARG A 320 -0.86 5.23 -14.59
CA ARG A 320 -2.29 5.45 -14.85
C ARG A 320 -3.09 5.39 -13.57
N VAL A 321 -3.99 6.35 -13.41
CA VAL A 321 -5.06 6.28 -12.43
C VAL A 321 -6.41 6.30 -13.14
N THR A 322 -7.26 5.32 -12.83
CA THR A 322 -8.65 5.25 -13.26
C THR A 322 -9.54 5.47 -12.03
N ALA A 323 -10.33 6.55 -12.04
CA ALA A 323 -11.31 6.88 -11.00
C ALA A 323 -12.60 7.40 -11.66
N PRO A 324 -13.51 6.51 -12.11
CA PRO A 324 -14.65 6.87 -12.94
C PRO A 324 -15.72 7.68 -12.20
N MET A 325 -15.76 7.66 -10.87
CA MET A 325 -16.63 8.55 -10.09
C MET A 325 -15.99 9.92 -9.84
N GLY A 326 -14.72 10.09 -10.20
CA GLY A 326 -14.04 11.38 -10.21
C GLY A 326 -12.75 11.42 -9.40
N PHE A 327 -12.04 12.52 -9.61
CA PHE A 327 -10.86 12.96 -8.91
C PHE A 327 -11.13 14.29 -8.20
N GLU A 328 -10.73 14.38 -6.94
CA GLU A 328 -10.80 15.62 -6.17
C GLU A 328 -9.37 16.01 -5.74
N ASN A 329 -8.80 17.03 -6.38
CA ASN A 329 -7.57 17.66 -5.88
C ASN A 329 -7.96 18.84 -4.99
N ASN A 330 -8.28 18.56 -3.73
CA ASN A 330 -8.81 19.49 -2.73
C ASN A 330 -7.69 20.32 -2.07
N GLY A 331 -6.93 21.04 -2.91
CA GLY A 331 -5.78 21.84 -2.49
C GLY A 331 -4.46 21.05 -2.38
N GLY A 332 -4.44 19.80 -2.81
CA GLY A 332 -3.25 18.96 -2.89
C GLY A 332 -2.33 19.32 -4.06
N THR A 333 -1.28 18.51 -4.24
CA THR A 333 -0.34 18.64 -5.38
C THR A 333 -0.28 17.35 -6.18
N ILE A 334 -0.53 17.46 -7.49
CA ILE A 334 -0.35 16.37 -8.45
C ILE A 334 0.84 16.74 -9.36
N THR A 335 1.80 15.84 -9.56
CA THR A 335 2.99 16.11 -10.41
C THR A 335 3.27 14.95 -11.36
N ALA A 336 3.20 15.21 -12.66
CA ALA A 336 3.70 14.29 -13.68
C ALA A 336 5.19 14.52 -13.89
N ASN A 337 6.02 13.51 -13.57
CA ASN A 337 7.46 13.50 -13.84
C ASN A 337 7.85 12.52 -14.96
N GLY A 338 6.83 11.95 -15.61
CA GLY A 338 6.86 11.11 -16.80
C GLY A 338 5.43 11.03 -17.36
N PRO A 339 5.09 10.02 -18.17
CA PRO A 339 3.72 9.85 -18.67
C PRO A 339 2.74 9.52 -17.54
N LEU A 340 1.82 10.44 -17.22
CA LEU A 340 0.78 10.28 -16.22
C LEU A 340 -0.60 10.45 -16.87
N ILE A 341 -1.47 9.45 -16.72
CA ILE A 341 -2.82 9.47 -17.27
C ILE A 341 -3.84 9.41 -16.13
N LEU A 342 -4.70 10.42 -16.05
CA LEU A 342 -5.81 10.53 -15.11
C LEU A 342 -7.13 10.32 -15.85
N VAL A 343 -7.88 9.28 -15.48
CA VAL A 343 -9.11 8.87 -16.18
C VAL A 343 -10.33 8.95 -15.27
N GLY A 344 -11.08 10.03 -15.43
CA GLY A 344 -12.22 10.43 -14.62
C GLY A 344 -12.39 11.94 -14.69
N ASP A 345 -13.57 12.45 -14.32
CA ASP A 345 -13.76 13.90 -14.14
C ASP A 345 -12.91 14.38 -12.96
N LEU A 346 -12.28 15.55 -13.09
CA LEU A 346 -11.31 16.08 -12.13
C LEU A 346 -11.77 17.46 -11.64
N SER A 347 -12.10 17.57 -10.35
CA SER A 347 -12.22 18.84 -9.67
C SER A 347 -10.86 19.23 -9.09
N ASN A 348 -10.25 20.27 -9.65
CA ASN A 348 -8.94 20.74 -9.24
C ASN A 348 -9.05 22.07 -8.50
N ASP A 349 -8.86 22.07 -7.19
CA ASP A 349 -8.72 23.27 -6.34
C ASP A 349 -7.29 23.43 -5.78
N GLY A 350 -6.37 22.57 -6.22
CA GLY A 350 -4.96 22.58 -5.88
C GLY A 350 -4.06 22.90 -7.06
N MET A 351 -2.89 22.27 -7.05
CA MET A 351 -1.87 22.43 -8.08
C MET A 351 -1.67 21.12 -8.85
N ILE A 352 -1.60 21.21 -10.17
CA ILE A 352 -1.18 20.12 -11.04
C ILE A 352 0.02 20.59 -11.85
N ASN A 353 1.13 19.87 -11.80
CA ASN A 353 2.34 20.20 -12.52
C ASN A 353 2.68 19.11 -13.53
N ALA A 354 3.06 19.51 -14.73
CA ALA A 354 3.73 18.66 -15.70
C ALA A 354 5.18 19.13 -15.79
N ASP A 355 6.09 18.35 -15.19
CA ASP A 355 7.53 18.65 -15.13
C ASP A 355 8.14 18.65 -16.53
N ALA A 356 9.36 19.18 -16.63
CA ALA A 356 10.08 19.29 -17.89
C ALA A 356 10.14 17.95 -18.65
N GLY A 357 9.68 17.96 -19.91
CA GLY A 357 9.64 16.79 -20.79
C GLY A 357 8.62 15.72 -20.43
N SER A 358 7.76 15.93 -19.44
CA SER A 358 6.71 14.97 -19.05
C SER A 358 5.48 15.01 -19.96
N GLU A 359 4.60 14.01 -19.80
CA GLU A 359 3.30 13.97 -20.45
C GLU A 359 2.20 13.77 -19.41
N LEU A 360 1.25 14.68 -19.37
CA LEU A 360 0.06 14.59 -18.51
C LEU A 360 -1.19 14.52 -19.38
N VAL A 361 -2.07 13.57 -19.08
CA VAL A 361 -3.38 13.44 -19.74
C VAL A 361 -4.48 13.48 -18.69
N CYS A 362 -5.33 14.51 -18.75
CA CYS A 362 -6.59 14.59 -18.01
C CYS A 362 -7.72 14.22 -18.97
N ALA A 363 -8.20 12.96 -18.90
CA ALA A 363 -9.11 12.42 -19.89
C ALA A 363 -10.58 12.82 -19.68
N GLY A 364 -10.98 13.17 -18.46
CA GLY A 364 -12.32 13.67 -18.13
C GLY A 364 -12.44 15.19 -18.19
N SER A 365 -13.59 15.70 -17.76
CA SER A 365 -13.81 17.14 -17.60
C SER A 365 -13.02 17.70 -16.42
N LEU A 366 -12.47 18.91 -16.59
CA LEU A 366 -11.67 19.60 -15.59
C LEU A 366 -12.45 20.77 -14.99
N GLY A 367 -12.81 20.67 -13.71
CA GLY A 367 -13.48 21.69 -12.90
C GLY A 367 -12.62 22.21 -11.75
N GLY A 368 -13.22 22.97 -10.83
CA GLY A 368 -12.56 23.58 -9.66
C GLY A 368 -11.93 24.95 -9.96
N THR A 369 -11.05 25.43 -9.09
CA THR A 369 -10.43 26.78 -9.13
C THR A 369 -8.89 26.80 -9.20
N GLY A 370 -8.27 25.62 -9.24
CA GLY A 370 -6.83 25.40 -9.23
C GLY A 370 -6.12 25.65 -10.56
N THR A 371 -4.85 25.28 -10.59
CA THR A 371 -3.95 25.53 -11.72
C THR A 371 -3.37 24.25 -12.30
N ILE A 372 -3.09 24.27 -13.60
CA ILE A 372 -2.21 23.31 -14.27
C ILE A 372 -0.99 24.06 -14.80
N THR A 373 0.22 23.63 -14.47
CA THR A 373 1.48 24.23 -14.92
C THR A 373 2.20 23.32 -15.92
N LEU A 374 2.70 23.90 -17.01
CA LEU A 374 3.49 23.23 -18.04
C LEU A 374 4.93 23.76 -18.03
N ASP A 375 5.88 22.90 -17.68
CA ASP A 375 7.31 23.23 -17.76
C ASP A 375 7.89 23.02 -19.16
N ALA A 376 9.22 23.19 -19.28
CA ALA A 376 9.97 23.09 -20.53
C ALA A 376 9.74 21.73 -21.22
N GLY A 377 9.20 21.77 -22.44
CA GLY A 377 8.92 20.57 -23.23
C GLY A 377 7.79 19.68 -22.71
N ALA A 378 7.08 20.07 -21.65
CA ALA A 378 5.96 19.30 -21.12
C ALA A 378 4.78 19.27 -22.10
N VAL A 379 4.08 18.14 -22.15
CA VAL A 379 2.85 17.97 -22.93
C VAL A 379 1.67 17.74 -22.00
N VAL A 380 0.68 18.63 -22.01
CA VAL A 380 -0.57 18.45 -21.25
C VAL A 380 -1.73 18.27 -22.21
N SER A 381 -2.48 17.19 -22.07
CA SER A 381 -3.71 16.93 -22.83
C SER A 381 -4.93 17.04 -21.92
N VAL A 382 -5.90 17.88 -22.30
CA VAL A 382 -7.14 18.10 -21.56
C VAL A 382 -8.36 17.97 -22.46
N ALA A 383 -9.47 17.45 -21.91
CA ALA A 383 -10.75 17.40 -22.61
C ALA A 383 -11.54 18.72 -22.43
N ALA A 384 -12.61 18.73 -21.65
CA ALA A 384 -13.37 19.93 -21.31
C ALA A 384 -12.73 20.64 -20.11
N VAL A 385 -12.71 21.97 -20.10
CA VAL A 385 -12.09 22.77 -19.02
C VAL A 385 -13.04 23.89 -18.59
N ALA A 386 -13.38 23.95 -17.31
CA ALA A 386 -14.25 24.99 -16.74
C ALA A 386 -13.56 26.37 -16.69
N SER A 387 -14.35 27.43 -16.68
CA SER A 387 -13.86 28.81 -16.74
C SER A 387 -13.07 29.30 -15.53
N SER A 388 -13.21 28.60 -14.40
CA SER A 388 -12.49 28.89 -13.17
C SER A 388 -11.09 28.26 -13.12
N GLN A 389 -10.72 27.41 -14.07
CA GLN A 389 -9.39 26.80 -14.15
C GLN A 389 -8.39 27.71 -14.87
N THR A 390 -7.13 27.62 -14.47
CA THR A 390 -6.01 28.28 -15.16
C THR A 390 -4.97 27.26 -15.63
N ILE A 391 -4.62 27.30 -16.91
CA ILE A 391 -3.49 26.59 -17.50
C ILE A 391 -2.34 27.57 -17.72
N THR A 392 -1.18 27.31 -17.13
CA THR A 392 -0.02 28.18 -17.13
C THR A 392 1.14 27.53 -17.87
N PHE A 393 1.67 28.22 -18.88
CA PHE A 393 2.98 27.90 -19.44
C PHE A 393 4.05 28.56 -18.58
N ALA A 394 4.92 27.76 -17.96
CA ALA A 394 6.03 28.24 -17.12
C ALA A 394 7.35 28.35 -17.91
N SER A 395 7.35 27.92 -19.17
CA SER A 395 8.49 27.96 -20.08
C SER A 395 8.08 28.47 -21.46
N ASN A 396 8.94 28.28 -22.47
CA ASN A 396 8.69 28.68 -23.86
C ASN A 396 8.70 27.51 -24.85
N THR A 397 8.54 26.28 -24.36
CA THR A 397 8.49 25.05 -25.18
C THR A 397 7.38 24.11 -24.75
N GLY A 398 6.43 24.58 -23.93
CA GLY A 398 5.32 23.78 -23.46
C GLY A 398 4.33 23.50 -24.58
N LYS A 399 3.58 22.40 -24.45
CA LYS A 399 2.54 22.01 -25.40
C LYS A 399 1.24 21.65 -24.70
N LEU A 400 0.21 22.46 -24.95
CA LEU A 400 -1.16 22.15 -24.56
C LEU A 400 -1.89 21.45 -25.72
N VAL A 401 -2.56 20.34 -25.45
CA VAL A 401 -3.40 19.61 -26.40
C VAL A 401 -4.85 19.67 -25.93
N LEU A 402 -5.70 20.29 -26.73
CA LEU A 402 -7.14 20.38 -26.48
C LEU A 402 -7.84 19.25 -27.22
N LEU A 403 -8.31 18.24 -26.47
CA LEU A 403 -9.01 17.08 -27.01
C LEU A 403 -10.44 17.42 -27.43
N ASN A 404 -11.07 18.39 -26.75
CA ASN A 404 -12.34 18.98 -27.14
C ASN A 404 -12.25 20.52 -27.13
N PRO A 405 -11.66 21.15 -28.16
CA PRO A 405 -11.38 22.58 -28.16
C PRO A 405 -12.59 23.49 -27.94
N GLY A 406 -13.79 23.08 -28.38
CA GLY A 406 -15.03 23.84 -28.18
C GLY A 406 -15.57 23.81 -26.75
N ALA A 407 -15.08 22.89 -25.91
CA ALA A 407 -15.45 22.77 -24.49
C ALA A 407 -14.38 23.37 -23.56
N PHE A 408 -13.40 24.09 -24.10
CA PHE A 408 -12.43 24.82 -23.30
C PHE A 408 -12.98 26.20 -22.93
N ALA A 409 -13.23 26.41 -21.64
CA ALA A 409 -13.66 27.71 -21.10
C ALA A 409 -12.63 28.33 -20.14
N GLY A 410 -11.57 27.60 -19.80
CA GLY A 410 -10.53 28.03 -18.86
C GLY A 410 -9.69 29.21 -19.34
N VAL A 411 -8.75 29.62 -18.49
CA VAL A 411 -7.82 30.71 -18.78
C VAL A 411 -6.44 30.15 -19.09
N ILE A 412 -5.77 30.71 -20.09
CA ILE A 412 -4.39 30.40 -20.43
C ILE A 412 -3.50 31.58 -20.03
N ALA A 413 -2.42 31.30 -19.31
CA ALA A 413 -1.43 32.28 -18.88
C ALA A 413 -0.01 31.85 -19.31
N GLY A 414 0.90 32.83 -19.42
CA GLY A 414 2.32 32.57 -19.67
C GLY A 414 2.67 32.10 -21.09
N PHE A 415 1.72 32.09 -22.02
CA PHE A 415 1.93 31.62 -23.40
C PHE A 415 2.89 32.56 -24.16
N VAL A 416 4.10 32.09 -24.44
CA VAL A 416 5.16 32.89 -25.07
C VAL A 416 5.69 32.22 -26.33
N LYS A 417 6.54 32.95 -27.07
CA LYS A 417 7.18 32.46 -28.29
C LYS A 417 7.85 31.11 -28.09
N GLY A 418 7.40 30.12 -28.86
CA GLY A 418 7.90 28.74 -28.84
C GLY A 418 6.90 27.74 -28.25
N ASP A 419 5.93 28.20 -27.46
CA ASP A 419 4.85 27.37 -26.96
C ASP A 419 3.87 26.97 -28.08
N VAL A 420 3.16 25.86 -27.86
CA VAL A 420 2.23 25.28 -28.82
C VAL A 420 0.89 24.94 -28.17
N ILE A 421 -0.20 25.31 -28.84
CA ILE A 421 -1.54 24.80 -28.56
C ILE A 421 -1.99 23.94 -29.75
N LYS A 422 -2.15 22.63 -29.53
CA LYS A 422 -2.67 21.68 -30.51
C LYS A 422 -4.15 21.46 -30.29
N LEU A 423 -4.93 21.50 -31.36
CA LEU A 423 -6.37 21.25 -31.34
C LEU A 423 -6.67 19.88 -31.94
N HIS A 424 -7.59 19.13 -31.33
CA HIS A 424 -8.29 18.04 -32.00
C HIS A 424 -9.50 18.54 -32.82
N ALA A 425 -9.29 19.64 -33.53
CA ALA A 425 -10.22 20.21 -34.50
C ALA A 425 -9.41 21.00 -35.54
N PRO A 426 -9.82 21.03 -36.82
CA PRO A 426 -9.12 21.81 -37.84
C PRO A 426 -9.38 23.31 -37.62
N ALA A 427 -8.33 24.05 -37.27
CA ALA A 427 -8.31 25.51 -37.33
C ALA A 427 -7.41 25.96 -38.49
N THR A 428 -7.85 26.98 -39.22
CA THR A 428 -7.09 27.56 -40.36
C THR A 428 -6.71 29.02 -40.13
N ARG A 429 -7.36 29.69 -39.18
CA ARG A 429 -7.12 31.09 -38.83
C ARG A 429 -7.41 31.36 -37.36
N GLY A 430 -6.90 32.47 -36.85
CA GLY A 430 -7.15 32.95 -35.49
C GLY A 430 -7.24 34.47 -35.45
N THR A 431 -8.15 34.99 -34.63
CA THR A 431 -8.31 36.43 -34.38
C THR A 431 -8.23 36.69 -32.89
N PHE A 432 -7.40 37.66 -32.49
CA PHE A 432 -7.28 38.05 -31.09
C PHE A 432 -7.99 39.38 -30.83
N VAL A 433 -8.86 39.41 -29.83
CA VAL A 433 -9.55 40.62 -29.37
C VAL A 433 -9.03 40.98 -27.97
N PRO A 434 -8.23 42.06 -27.84
CA PRO A 434 -7.75 42.53 -26.53
C PRO A 434 -8.92 42.87 -25.60
N SER A 435 -8.79 42.49 -24.33
CA SER A 435 -9.77 42.77 -23.27
C SER A 435 -9.11 42.59 -21.90
N LEU A 436 -9.93 42.56 -20.84
CA LEU A 436 -9.51 42.05 -19.53
C LEU A 436 -9.96 40.59 -19.37
N VAL A 437 -9.05 39.75 -18.89
CA VAL A 437 -9.32 38.37 -18.46
C VAL A 437 -9.01 38.29 -16.98
N ASN A 438 -10.01 37.99 -16.15
CA ASN A 438 -9.90 38.01 -14.68
C ASN A 438 -9.29 39.32 -14.12
N GLY A 439 -9.63 40.47 -14.72
CA GLY A 439 -9.12 41.79 -14.31
C GLY A 439 -7.68 42.10 -14.74
N LEU A 440 -7.02 41.18 -15.45
CA LEU A 440 -5.67 41.36 -15.97
C LEU A 440 -5.68 41.65 -17.47
N THR A 441 -4.64 42.31 -17.98
CA THR A 441 -4.44 42.52 -19.42
C THR A 441 -4.45 41.18 -20.15
N GLY A 442 -5.31 41.05 -21.14
CA GLY A 442 -5.52 39.80 -21.85
C GLY A 442 -6.38 39.97 -23.10
N GLY A 443 -7.13 38.93 -23.42
CA GLY A 443 -8.11 38.94 -24.49
C GLY A 443 -8.62 37.55 -24.84
N VAL A 444 -9.42 37.46 -25.90
CA VAL A 444 -9.94 36.20 -26.40
C VAL A 444 -9.33 35.92 -27.77
N LEU A 445 -8.67 34.76 -27.91
CA LEU A 445 -8.25 34.21 -29.19
C LEU A 445 -9.37 33.30 -29.72
N THR A 446 -10.06 33.75 -30.77
CA THR A 446 -11.05 32.94 -31.49
C THR A 446 -10.35 32.21 -32.63
N LEU A 447 -10.45 30.88 -32.65
CA LEU A 447 -9.90 30.02 -33.69
C LEU A 447 -11.03 29.49 -34.56
N GLU A 448 -10.86 29.55 -35.87
CA GLU A 448 -11.92 29.22 -36.83
C GLU A 448 -11.46 28.18 -37.87
N ASP A 449 -12.41 27.39 -38.36
CA ASP A 449 -12.21 26.45 -39.46
C ASP A 449 -12.10 27.16 -40.83
N GLY A 450 -12.06 26.39 -41.92
CA GLY A 450 -12.03 26.92 -43.29
C GLY A 450 -13.29 27.70 -43.69
N HIS A 451 -14.38 27.59 -42.94
CA HIS A 451 -15.69 28.17 -43.21
C HIS A 451 -16.05 29.33 -42.25
N ASN A 452 -15.11 29.80 -41.43
CA ASN A 452 -15.31 30.81 -40.39
C ASN A 452 -16.19 30.34 -39.21
N ASN A 453 -16.32 29.04 -38.98
CA ASN A 453 -16.99 28.55 -37.78
C ASN A 453 -15.98 28.54 -36.61
N PRO A 454 -16.32 29.09 -35.44
CA PRO A 454 -15.48 28.98 -34.25
C PRO A 454 -15.29 27.51 -33.86
N VAL A 455 -14.03 27.09 -33.71
CA VAL A 455 -13.67 25.75 -33.19
C VAL A 455 -13.13 25.81 -31.76
N ALA A 456 -12.62 26.97 -31.33
CA ALA A 456 -12.21 27.23 -29.97
C ALA A 456 -12.23 28.74 -29.67
N GLN A 457 -12.48 29.08 -28.40
CA GLN A 457 -12.33 30.43 -27.87
C GLN A 457 -11.46 30.37 -26.63
N LEU A 458 -10.25 30.90 -26.72
CA LEU A 458 -9.25 30.79 -25.67
C LEU A 458 -9.12 32.13 -24.95
N SER A 459 -9.46 32.16 -23.66
CA SER A 459 -9.22 33.32 -22.80
C SER A 459 -7.73 33.35 -22.42
N MET A 460 -7.01 34.37 -22.84
CA MET A 460 -5.55 34.47 -22.68
C MET A 460 -5.19 35.65 -21.79
N ILE A 461 -4.32 35.44 -20.80
CA ILE A 461 -3.65 36.52 -20.04
C ILE A 461 -2.32 36.84 -20.73
N GLY A 462 -2.07 38.13 -20.96
CA GLY A 462 -0.90 38.65 -21.64
C GLY A 462 -1.23 39.70 -22.71
N THR A 463 -0.21 40.39 -23.19
CA THR A 463 -0.36 41.43 -24.22
C THR A 463 -0.10 40.83 -25.60
N TYR A 464 -1.17 40.45 -26.29
CA TYR A 464 -1.10 39.86 -27.63
C TYR A 464 -1.80 40.73 -28.68
N ALA A 465 -1.48 40.46 -29.94
CA ALA A 465 -2.24 40.89 -31.10
C ALA A 465 -2.50 39.68 -32.00
N THR A 466 -3.37 39.81 -33.00
CA THR A 466 -3.61 38.72 -33.96
C THR A 466 -2.30 38.23 -34.61
N GLY A 467 -1.40 39.16 -34.93
CA GLY A 467 -0.07 38.83 -35.48
C GLY A 467 0.89 38.15 -34.50
N SER A 468 0.54 38.00 -33.22
CA SER A 468 1.32 37.21 -32.25
C SER A 468 1.17 35.71 -32.48
N PHE A 469 0.19 35.28 -33.29
CA PHE A 469 -0.14 33.87 -33.47
C PHE A 469 0.10 33.41 -34.92
N SER A 470 0.64 32.21 -35.06
CA SER A 470 0.65 31.46 -36.31
C SER A 470 -0.27 30.26 -36.19
N VAL A 471 -1.27 30.18 -37.06
CA VAL A 471 -2.17 29.02 -37.15
C VAL A 471 -1.77 28.19 -38.37
N THR A 472 -1.32 26.97 -38.11
CA THR A 472 -1.20 25.90 -39.10
C THR A 472 -2.30 24.88 -38.83
N LEU A 473 -2.67 24.03 -39.80
CA LEU A 473 -3.85 23.16 -39.69
C LEU A 473 -3.91 22.41 -38.34
N GLY A 474 -4.82 22.85 -37.45
CA GLY A 474 -5.02 22.27 -36.11
C GLY A 474 -3.91 22.55 -35.07
N VAL A 475 -3.00 23.50 -35.33
CA VAL A 475 -1.86 23.84 -34.46
C VAL A 475 -1.65 25.36 -34.41
N VAL A 476 -1.64 25.92 -33.21
CA VAL A 476 -1.38 27.35 -32.91
C VAL A 476 -0.01 27.51 -32.25
N LYS A 477 0.76 28.48 -32.71
CA LYS A 477 2.09 28.84 -32.16
C LYS A 477 2.15 30.33 -31.85
N HIS A 478 2.80 30.72 -30.75
CA HIS A 478 3.20 32.11 -30.56
C HIS A 478 4.45 32.42 -31.39
N LEU A 479 4.46 33.56 -32.07
CA LEU A 479 5.54 34.00 -32.97
C LEU A 479 6.69 34.72 -32.27
#